data_AF-A0A4Q3DBY3-F1
#
_entry.id   AF-A0A4Q3DBY3-F1
#
_cell.length_a   1.000
_cell.length_b   1.000
_cell.length_c   1.000
_cell.angle_alpha   90.00
_cell.angle_beta   90.00
_cell.angle_gamma   90.00
#
_symmetry.space_group_name_H-M   'P 1'
#
loop_
_entity.id
_entity.type
_entity.pdbx_description
1 polymer ?
#
loop_
_entity_poly.entity_id
_entity_poly.type
_entity_poly.pdbx_seq_one_letter_code
_entity_poly.pdbx_strand_id
1 'polypeptide(L)'
;YERHRAAADVWTGMAEVAPAMGMIGTLIGLVGMFVAMKDPQAIGGAMAIALLTTLYGAILASLVALPVAARLKRQSRHEAQERARIELPLAALAGIEPATRGGLREIAA
;
A
#
# COMPACT_ATOMS: atom_id res chain seq x y z
N TYR A 1 -6.94 11.26 -7.27
CA TYR A 1 -7.57 10.03 -6.75
C TYR A 1 -6.70 8.82 -7.06
N GLU A 2 -6.44 8.51 -8.34
CA GLU A 2 -5.66 7.32 -8.75
C GLU A 2 -4.29 7.18 -8.07
N ARG A 3 -3.52 8.27 -7.93
CA ARG A 3 -2.19 8.22 -7.29
C ARG A 3 -2.23 7.75 -5.83
N HIS A 4 -3.16 8.27 -5.02
CA HIS A 4 -3.26 7.90 -3.59
C HIS A 4 -3.83 6.51 -3.39
N ARG A 5 -4.74 6.08 -4.29
CA ARG A 5 -5.27 4.73 -4.31
C ARG A 5 -4.20 3.71 -4.71
N ALA A 6 -3.48 3.95 -5.80
CA ALA A 6 -2.39 3.10 -6.25
C ALA A 6 -1.30 2.94 -5.16
N ALA A 7 -0.94 4.04 -4.48
CA ALA A 7 0.00 3.96 -3.37
C ALA A 7 -0.53 3.09 -2.21
N ALA A 8 -1.82 3.20 -1.85
CA ALA A 8 -2.41 2.39 -0.79
C ALA A 8 -2.44 0.89 -1.16
N ASP A 9 -2.69 0.59 -2.42
CA ASP A 9 -2.75 -0.77 -2.94
C ASP A 9 -1.36 -1.44 -2.92
N VAL A 10 -0.29 -0.69 -3.25
CA VAL A 10 1.10 -1.18 -3.12
C VAL A 10 1.44 -1.55 -1.68
N TRP A 11 1.09 -0.70 -0.71
CA TRP A 11 1.34 -1.01 0.71
C TRP A 11 0.52 -2.18 1.22
N THR A 12 -0.70 -2.35 0.69
CA THR A 12 -1.55 -3.51 1.01
C THR A 12 -0.92 -4.80 0.46
N GLY A 13 -0.51 -4.80 -0.81
CA GLY A 13 0.19 -5.95 -1.40
C GLY A 13 1.51 -6.26 -0.70
N MET A 14 2.26 -5.24 -0.26
CA MET A 14 3.47 -5.45 0.54
C MET A 14 3.16 -6.11 1.90
N ALA A 15 2.06 -5.74 2.55
CA ALA A 15 1.63 -6.37 3.80
C ALA A 15 1.23 -7.85 3.61
N GLU A 16 0.70 -8.21 2.43
CA GLU A 16 0.34 -9.59 2.10
C GLU A 16 1.57 -10.46 1.76
N VAL A 17 2.58 -9.87 1.09
CA VAL A 17 3.80 -10.58 0.70
C VAL A 17 4.81 -10.71 1.86
N ALA A 18 4.82 -9.78 2.81
CA ALA A 18 5.78 -9.77 3.92
C ALA A 18 5.76 -11.06 4.79
N PRO A 19 4.61 -11.64 5.18
CA PRO A 19 4.58 -12.92 5.88
C PRO A 19 5.02 -14.10 5.01
N ALA A 20 4.74 -14.05 3.70
CA ALA A 20 5.19 -15.07 2.76
C ALA A 20 6.72 -15.12 2.66
N MET A 21 7.40 -13.98 2.72
CA MET A 21 8.86 -13.92 2.83
C MET A 21 9.38 -14.57 4.13
N GLY A 22 8.62 -14.47 5.23
CA GLY A 22 8.94 -15.16 6.48
C GLY A 22 8.92 -16.69 6.34
N MET A 23 7.97 -17.24 5.56
CA MET A 23 7.91 -18.66 5.24
C MET A 23 9.08 -19.13 4.36
N ILE A 24 9.64 -18.27 3.50
CA ILE A 24 10.87 -18.59 2.76
C ILE A 24 12.05 -18.71 3.73
N GLY A 25 12.10 -17.86 4.75
CA GLY A 25 13.12 -17.94 5.81
C GLY A 25 13.10 -19.24 6.60
N THR A 26 11.92 -19.84 6.82
CA THR A 26 11.84 -21.15 7.49
C THR A 26 12.41 -22.26 6.61
N LEU A 27 12.23 -22.20 5.29
CA LEU A 27 12.85 -23.14 4.35
C LEU A 27 14.38 -23.04 4.39
N ILE A 28 14.92 -21.82 4.42
CA ILE A 28 16.37 -21.59 4.55
C ILE A 28 16.90 -22.18 5.87
N GLY A 29 16.18 -21.95 6.96
CA GLY A 29 16.53 -22.50 8.27
C GLY A 29 16.51 -24.03 8.30
N LEU A 30 15.48 -24.65 7.69
CA LEU A 30 15.39 -26.11 7.57
C LEU A 30 16.57 -26.68 6.76
N VAL A 31 16.97 -26.04 5.65
CA VAL A 31 18.17 -26.43 4.90
C VAL A 31 19.42 -26.33 5.78
N GLY A 32 19.57 -25.26 6.55
CA GLY A 32 20.67 -25.09 7.50
C GLY A 32 20.71 -26.17 8.58
N MET A 33 19.55 -26.58 9.09
CA MET A 33 19.44 -27.66 10.08
C MET A 33 19.87 -29.01 9.49
N PHE A 34 19.54 -29.29 8.23
CA PHE A 34 20.00 -30.52 7.56
C PHE A 34 21.52 -30.53 7.34
N VAL A 35 22.13 -29.39 7.02
CA VAL A 35 23.59 -29.28 6.86
C VAL A 35 24.31 -29.43 8.20
N ALA A 36 23.74 -28.90 9.28
CA ALA A 36 24.31 -28.90 10.62
C ALA A 36 24.03 -30.18 11.44
N MET A 37 23.47 -31.23 10.84
CA MET A 37 22.96 -32.41 11.57
C MET A 37 24.01 -33.13 12.43
N LYS A 38 25.31 -32.96 12.13
CA LYS A 38 26.41 -33.58 12.88
C LYS A 38 26.83 -32.80 14.12
N ASP A 39 26.42 -31.54 14.26
CA ASP A 39 26.76 -30.67 15.40
C ASP A 39 25.48 -30.05 16.01
N PRO A 40 25.06 -30.54 17.19
CA PRO A 40 23.88 -30.03 17.89
C PRO A 40 23.92 -28.52 18.20
N GLN A 41 25.12 -27.92 18.40
CA GLN A 41 25.22 -26.48 18.65
C GLN A 41 24.86 -25.67 17.41
N ALA A 42 25.26 -26.14 16.22
CA ALA A 42 24.96 -25.49 14.96
C ALA A 42 23.47 -25.58 14.57
N ILE A 43 22.76 -26.63 15.00
CA ILE A 43 21.30 -26.79 14.79
C ILE A 43 20.52 -25.65 15.47
N GLY A 44 20.90 -25.28 16.69
CA GLY A 44 20.24 -24.19 17.43
C GLY A 44 20.33 -22.85 16.71
N GLY A 45 21.48 -22.55 16.09
CA GLY A 45 21.68 -21.34 15.30
C GLY A 45 20.79 -21.28 14.05
N ALA A 46 20.71 -22.38 13.29
CA ALA A 46 19.86 -22.46 12.10
C ALA A 46 18.35 -22.32 12.44
N MET A 47 17.92 -22.91 13.56
CA MET A 47 16.55 -22.78 14.05
C MET A 47 16.22 -21.34 14.49
N ALA A 48 17.15 -20.66 15.17
CA ALA A 48 16.96 -19.27 15.60
C ALA A 48 16.73 -18.34 14.40
N ILE A 49 17.47 -18.53 13.30
CA ILE A 49 17.30 -17.76 12.07
C ILE A 49 15.89 -17.98 11.49
N ALA A 50 15.41 -19.23 11.41
CA ALA A 50 14.08 -19.57 10.90
C ALA A 50 12.94 -18.85 11.65
N LEU A 51 13.04 -18.83 12.98
CA LEU A 51 12.04 -18.21 13.85
C LEU A 51 12.10 -16.69 13.77
N LEU A 52 13.30 -16.11 13.75
CA LEU A 52 13.50 -14.66 13.61
C LEU A 52 13.00 -14.15 12.26
N THR A 53 13.24 -14.85 11.16
CA THR A 53 12.72 -14.45 9.84
C THR A 53 11.19 -14.44 9.81
N THR A 54 10.55 -15.40 10.49
CA THR A 54 9.09 -15.44 10.61
C THR A 54 8.56 -14.29 11.46
N LEU A 55 9.23 -14.00 12.58
CA LEU A 55 8.90 -12.90 13.47
C LEU A 55 9.03 -11.55 12.75
N TYR A 56 10.15 -11.30 12.07
CA TYR A 56 10.37 -10.04 11.36
C TYR A 56 9.39 -9.84 10.20
N GLY A 57 9.07 -10.90 9.44
CA GLY A 57 8.04 -10.82 8.39
C GLY A 57 6.66 -10.45 8.93
N ALA A 58 6.25 -11.07 10.04
CA ALA A 58 4.97 -10.78 10.69
C ALA A 58 4.90 -9.37 11.29
N ILE A 59 6.00 -8.90 11.90
CA ILE A 59 6.11 -7.53 12.45
C ILE A 59 6.04 -6.49 11.32
N LEU A 60 6.78 -6.67 10.24
CA LEU A 60 6.75 -5.75 9.10
C LEU A 60 5.36 -5.67 8.46
N ALA A 61 4.68 -6.81 8.30
CA ALA A 61 3.34 -6.85 7.76
C ALA A 61 2.33 -6.12 8.67
N SER A 62 2.26 -6.55 9.93
CA SER A 62 1.19 -6.16 10.85
C SER A 62 1.42 -4.79 11.50
N LEU A 63 2.68 -4.45 11.81
CA LEU A 63 3.02 -3.26 12.59
C LEU A 63 3.39 -2.06 11.70
N VAL A 64 3.80 -2.29 10.46
CA VAL A 64 4.26 -1.22 9.56
C VAL A 64 3.39 -1.12 8.31
N ALA A 65 3.31 -2.17 7.49
CA ALA A 65 2.67 -2.08 6.18
C ALA A 65 1.14 -1.89 6.29
N LEU A 66 0.46 -2.66 7.14
CA LEU A 66 -0.99 -2.55 7.39
C LEU A 66 -1.43 -1.16 7.90
N PRO A 67 -0.84 -0.57 8.96
CA PRO A 67 -1.26 0.75 9.43
C PRO A 67 -0.96 1.86 8.43
N VAL A 68 0.15 1.77 7.67
CA VAL A 68 0.48 2.72 6.60
C VAL A 68 -0.55 2.63 5.48
N ALA A 69 -0.89 1.42 5.01
CA ALA A 69 -1.92 1.20 4.01
C ALA A 69 -3.30 1.73 4.46
N ALA A 70 -3.69 1.43 5.70
CA ALA A 70 -4.96 1.90 6.26
C ALA A 70 -5.03 3.44 6.33
N ARG A 71 -3.93 4.09 6.75
CA ARG A 71 -3.86 5.56 6.81
C ARG A 71 -3.96 6.19 5.42
N LEU A 72 -3.26 5.66 4.42
CA LEU A 72 -3.34 6.14 3.03
C LEU A 72 -4.75 5.96 2.44
N LYS A 73 -5.38 4.81 2.72
CA LYS A 73 -6.74 4.50 2.28
C LYS A 73 -7.78 5.44 2.92
N ARG A 74 -7.60 5.80 4.20
CA ARG A 74 -8.42 6.82 4.86
C ARG A 74 -8.27 8.18 4.20
N GLN A 75 -7.03 8.62 3.94
CA GLN A 75 -6.78 9.91 3.28
C GLN A 75 -7.39 9.97 1.88
N SER A 76 -7.22 8.91 1.08
CA SER A 76 -7.84 8.79 -0.26
C SER A 76 -9.37 8.87 -0.22
N ARG A 77 -10.01 8.29 0.81
CA ARG A 77 -11.46 8.39 1.02
C ARG A 77 -11.89 9.81 1.36
N HIS A 78 -11.17 10.50 2.25
CA HIS A 78 -11.47 11.88 2.59
C HIS A 78 -11.39 12.80 1.36
N GLU A 79 -10.34 12.67 0.55
CA GLU A 79 -10.20 13.46 -0.70
C GLU A 79 -11.31 13.15 -1.72
N ALA A 80 -11.72 11.89 -1.83
CA ALA A 80 -12.82 11.52 -2.72
C ALA A 80 -14.16 12.12 -2.26
N GLN A 81 -14.42 12.13 -0.96
CA GLN A 81 -15.62 12.73 -0.37
C GLN A 81 -15.64 14.26 -0.55
N GLU A 82 -14.51 14.92 -0.32
CA GLU A 82 -14.37 16.38 -0.51
C GLU A 82 -14.65 16.76 -1.97
N ARG A 83 -14.09 16.01 -2.93
CA ARG A 83 -14.34 16.23 -4.37
C ARG A 83 -15.81 16.03 -4.74
N ALA A 84 -16.42 14.93 -4.29
CA ALA A 84 -17.84 14.65 -4.56
C ALA A 84 -18.76 15.73 -3.98
N ARG A 85 -18.39 16.32 -2.82
CA ARG A 85 -19.14 17.42 -2.21
C ARG A 85 -19.09 18.70 -3.04
N ILE A 86 -17.96 18.98 -3.69
CA ILE A 86 -17.74 20.22 -4.46
C ILE A 86 -18.25 20.10 -5.90
N GLU A 87 -18.34 18.88 -6.44
CA GLU A 87 -18.79 18.62 -7.81
C GLU A 87 -20.23 19.10 -8.09
N LEU A 88 -21.16 18.81 -7.19
CA LEU A 88 -22.57 19.23 -7.29
C LEU A 88 -22.76 20.76 -7.39
N PRO A 89 -22.21 21.57 -6.47
CA PRO A 89 -22.32 23.03 -6.57
C PRO A 89 -21.52 23.60 -7.76
N LEU A 90 -20.38 23.02 -8.15
CA LEU A 90 -19.64 23.44 -9.35
C LEU A 90 -20.47 23.23 -10.62
N ALA A 91 -21.12 22.08 -10.75
CA ALA A 91 -21.99 21.78 -11.89
C ALA A 91 -23.18 22.74 -11.95
N ALA A 92 -23.75 23.09 -10.79
CA ALA A 92 -24.82 24.08 -10.69
C ALA A 92 -24.36 25.48 -11.13
N LEU A 93 -23.19 25.94 -10.69
CA LEU A 93 -22.61 27.22 -11.09
C LEU A 93 -22.26 27.26 -12.59
N ALA A 94 -21.71 26.17 -13.13
CA ALA A 94 -21.39 26.06 -14.56
C ALA A 94 -22.64 26.14 -15.46
N GLY A 95 -23.81 25.72 -14.96
CA GLY A 95 -25.09 25.86 -15.68
C GLY A 95 -25.67 27.28 -15.63
N ILE A 96 -25.21 28.12 -14.69
CA ILE A 96 -25.68 29.51 -14.52
C ILE A 96 -24.84 30.48 -15.35
N GLU A 97 -23.59 30.13 -15.70
CA GLU A 97 -22.73 30.98 -16.52
C GLU A 97 -23.30 31.12 -17.95
N PRO A 98 -23.77 32.32 -18.38
CA PRO A 98 -24.23 32.50 -19.75
C PRO A 98 -23.05 32.33 -20.70
N ALA A 99 -23.26 31.57 -21.78
CA ALA A 99 -22.25 31.26 -22.77
C ALA A 99 -21.57 32.54 -23.33
N THR A 100 -20.47 32.97 -22.71
CA THR A 100 -19.68 34.15 -23.13
C THR A 100 -18.81 33.83 -24.35
N ARG A 101 -19.22 32.85 -25.17
CA ARG A 101 -18.55 32.45 -26.42
C ARG A 101 -19.04 33.17 -27.67
N GLY A 102 -20.01 34.09 -27.54
CA GLY A 102 -20.47 34.94 -28.65
C GLY A 102 -19.53 36.11 -28.98
N GLY A 103 -18.89 36.72 -27.97
CA GLY A 103 -18.16 37.99 -28.14
C GLY A 103 -16.76 37.90 -28.75
N LEU A 104 -16.15 36.71 -28.85
CA LEU A 104 -14.79 36.55 -29.40
C LEU A 104 -14.79 36.37 -30.93
N ARG A 105 -15.95 36.17 -31.57
CA ARG A 105 -16.05 36.07 -33.04
C ARG A 105 -16.26 37.41 -33.74
N GLU A 106 -16.74 38.43 -33.04
CA GLU A 106 -16.94 39.78 -33.62
C GLU A 106 -15.70 40.67 -33.59
N ILE A 107 -14.71 40.39 -32.72
CA ILE A 107 -13.47 41.19 -32.64
C ILE A 107 -12.38 40.64 -33.60
N ALA A 108 -12.67 39.51 -34.27
CA ALA A 108 -11.76 38.84 -35.20
C ALA A 108 -12.21 38.92 -36.67
N ALA A 109 -13.25 39.71 -36.97
CA ALA A 109 -13.74 40.01 -38.32
C ALA A 109 -13.63 41.53 -38.57
#